data_AF-W8P6N9-F1
#
_entry.id   AF-W8P6N9-F1
#
_cell.length_a   1.000
_cell.length_b   1.000
_cell.length_c   1.000
_cell.angle_alpha   90.00
_cell.angle_beta   90.00
_cell.angle_gamma   90.00
#
_symmetry.space_group_name_H-M   'P 1'
#
loop_
_entity.id
_entity.type
_entity.pdbx_description
1 polymer ?
#
loop_
_entity_poly.entity_id
_entity_poly.type
_entity_poly.pdbx_seq_one_letter_code
_entity_poly.pdbx_strand_id
1 'polypeptide(L)'
;MDWVMIAVIAVVVLLGMVVTAYLITNAISNQMGELYAALLERELKSESPAPKREEPKAAPREEKKQMSVSGVNEDELIKKLRQVIDEKVQRVLDEARHKKERLLMLLDVARGYTLGYISEDEYNAFLMKVLAELDEFKKLWLARFPSQKDKEKLNQVIAYVARTKLPITVKSKDGKTTIKLPPEEALIRMTSSINSAVSILDEMISSRGGNPAVTPLEIKLSQECEKLRAKVEKLERQLEECQALT
;
A
#
# COMPACT_ATOMS: atom_id res chain seq x y z
N MET A 1 -28.76 31.44 17.15
CA MET A 1 -28.96 30.00 16.82
C MET A 1 -29.25 29.30 18.11
N ASP A 2 -30.48 28.82 18.27
CA ASP A 2 -30.92 28.20 19.52
C ASP A 2 -30.23 26.86 19.73
N TRP A 3 -29.83 26.59 20.98
CA TRP A 3 -29.15 25.36 21.39
C TRP A 3 -29.90 24.08 20.98
N VAL A 4 -31.22 24.17 20.86
CA VAL A 4 -32.10 23.10 20.38
C VAL A 4 -31.81 22.75 18.91
N MET A 5 -31.54 23.75 18.07
CA MET A 5 -31.25 23.53 16.65
C MET A 5 -29.90 22.82 16.46
N ILE A 6 -28.90 23.15 17.29
CA ILE A 6 -27.59 22.47 17.29
C ILE A 6 -27.75 21.01 17.72
N ALA A 7 -28.57 20.74 18.74
CA ALA A 7 -28.86 19.38 19.19
C ALA A 7 -29.57 18.54 18.11
N VAL A 8 -30.55 19.11 17.40
CA VAL A 8 -31.25 18.43 16.31
C VAL A 8 -30.30 18.11 15.14
N ILE A 9 -29.44 19.04 14.76
CA ILE A 9 -28.45 18.81 13.69
C ILE A 9 -27.47 17.70 14.08
N ALA A 10 -27.00 17.68 15.34
CA ALA A 10 -26.09 16.64 15.82
C ALA A 10 -26.72 15.23 15.76
N VAL A 11 -28.00 15.10 16.13
CA VAL A 11 -28.72 13.82 16.08
C VAL A 11 -28.94 13.35 14.63
N VAL A 12 -29.27 14.26 13.71
CA VAL A 12 -29.46 13.92 12.29
C VAL A 12 -28.14 13.46 11.64
N VAL A 13 -27.03 14.12 11.96
CA VAL A 13 -25.70 13.73 11.45
C VAL A 13 -25.30 12.35 11.97
N LEU A 14 -25.53 12.07 13.26
CA LEU A 14 -25.24 10.76 13.85
C LEU A 14 -26.09 9.65 13.22
N LEU A 15 -27.39 9.87 13.04
CA LEU A 15 -28.28 8.89 12.39
C LEU A 15 -27.88 8.66 10.93
N GLY A 16 -27.51 9.70 10.19
CA GLY A 16 -27.00 9.57 8.82
C GLY A 16 -25.73 8.72 8.74
N MET A 17 -24.81 8.88 9.70
CA MET A 17 -23.59 8.06 9.78
C MET A 17 -23.89 6.58 10.04
N VAL A 18 -24.86 6.26 10.91
CA VAL A 18 -25.22 4.87 11.18
C VAL A 18 -25.85 4.20 9.94
N VAL A 19 -26.74 4.91 9.23
CA VAL A 19 -27.40 4.37 8.01
C VAL A 19 -26.39 4.16 6.89
N THR A 20 -25.46 5.10 6.69
CA THR A 20 -24.41 4.97 5.67
C THR A 20 -23.43 3.84 6.00
N ALA A 21 -23.04 3.69 7.27
CA ALA A 21 -22.24 2.54 7.71
C ALA A 21 -22.96 1.20 7.47
N TYR A 22 -24.27 1.15 7.73
CA TYR A 22 -25.09 -0.05 7.50
C TYR A 22 -25.18 -0.40 6.00
N LEU A 23 -25.39 0.59 5.13
CA LEU A 23 -25.43 0.39 3.68
C LEU A 23 -24.10 -0.07 3.10
N ILE A 24 -22.98 0.49 3.57
CA ILE A 24 -21.63 0.07 3.15
C ILE A 24 -21.35 -1.38 3.60
N THR A 25 -21.73 -1.73 4.83
CA THR A 25 -21.54 -3.09 5.36
C THR A 25 -22.33 -4.12 4.57
N ASN A 26 -23.56 -3.78 4.15
CA ASN A 26 -24.39 -4.68 3.34
C ASN A 26 -23.89 -4.79 1.89
N ALA A 27 -23.36 -3.70 1.31
CA ALA A 27 -22.76 -3.71 -0.03
C ALA A 27 -21.46 -4.51 -0.10
N ILE A 28 -20.61 -4.46 0.93
CA ILE A 28 -19.36 -5.20 1.00
C ILE A 28 -19.61 -6.71 1.15
N SER A 29 -20.65 -7.11 1.90
CA SER A 29 -21.05 -8.51 2.04
C SER A 29 -21.40 -9.15 0.69
N ASN A 30 -22.10 -8.43 -0.20
CA ASN A 30 -22.47 -8.95 -1.51
C ASN A 30 -21.31 -8.97 -2.51
N GLN A 31 -20.37 -8.01 -2.46
CA GLN A 31 -19.25 -7.97 -3.41
C GLN A 31 -18.08 -8.89 -3.02
N MET A 32 -17.93 -9.23 -1.74
CA MET A 32 -16.94 -10.23 -1.30
C MET A 32 -17.27 -11.62 -1.85
N GLY A 33 -18.55 -12.02 -1.91
CA GLY A 33 -18.94 -13.32 -2.46
C GLY A 33 -18.51 -13.53 -3.91
N GLU A 34 -18.62 -12.49 -4.75
CA GLU A 34 -18.23 -12.55 -6.17
C GLU A 34 -16.70 -12.58 -6.35
N LEU A 35 -15.94 -11.90 -5.49
CA LEU A 35 -14.47 -11.95 -5.52
C LEU A 35 -13.93 -13.30 -5.05
N TYR A 36 -14.55 -13.91 -4.03
CA TYR A 36 -14.20 -15.26 -3.59
C TYR A 36 -14.56 -16.31 -4.65
N ALA A 37 -15.72 -16.17 -5.31
CA ALA A 37 -16.10 -17.04 -6.43
C ALA A 37 -15.15 -16.90 -7.63
N ALA A 38 -14.76 -15.68 -7.99
CA ALA A 38 -13.83 -15.41 -9.09
C ALA A 38 -12.40 -15.91 -8.81
N LEU A 39 -11.96 -15.90 -7.55
CA LEU A 39 -10.68 -16.47 -7.14
C LEU A 39 -10.72 -18.01 -7.17
N LEU A 40 -11.83 -18.62 -6.74
CA LEU A 40 -12.04 -20.06 -6.78
C LEU A 40 -12.11 -20.59 -8.22
N GLU A 41 -12.80 -19.87 -9.13
CA GLU A 41 -12.83 -20.22 -10.56
C GLU A 41 -11.46 -20.10 -11.23
N ARG A 42 -10.61 -19.17 -10.77
CA ARG A 42 -9.26 -18.98 -11.29
C ARG A 42 -8.29 -20.07 -10.85
N GLU A 43 -8.47 -20.61 -9.64
CA GLU A 43 -7.75 -21.80 -9.19
C GLU A 43 -8.19 -23.05 -9.97
N LEU A 44 -9.51 -23.25 -10.17
CA LEU A 44 -10.02 -24.41 -10.92
C LEU A 44 -9.65 -24.40 -12.42
N LYS A 45 -9.41 -23.22 -13.02
CA LYS A 45 -8.95 -23.11 -14.43
C LYS A 45 -7.45 -23.27 -14.63
N SER A 46 -6.64 -23.31 -13.57
CA SER A 46 -5.17 -23.34 -13.70
C SER A 46 -4.54 -24.74 -13.56
N GLU A 47 -5.34 -25.77 -13.30
CA GLU A 47 -4.89 -27.17 -13.36
C GLU A 47 -5.75 -27.97 -14.36
N SER A 48 -5.25 -28.12 -15.59
CA SER A 48 -5.11 -29.41 -16.31
C SER A 48 -5.06 -29.22 -17.84
N PRO A 49 -4.20 -29.97 -18.57
CA PRO A 49 -4.05 -29.88 -20.03
C PRO A 49 -5.02 -30.80 -20.81
N ALA A 50 -5.40 -30.32 -21.99
CA ALA A 50 -5.98 -31.01 -23.16
C ALA A 50 -7.45 -31.54 -23.11
N PRO A 51 -8.27 -31.28 -24.15
CA PRO A 51 -9.66 -31.70 -24.24
C PRO A 51 -9.83 -33.02 -25.03
N LYS A 52 -10.63 -33.95 -24.50
CA LYS A 52 -11.39 -34.91 -25.31
C LYS A 52 -12.85 -34.88 -24.87
N ARG A 53 -13.71 -34.72 -25.87
CA ARG A 53 -15.16 -34.55 -25.81
C ARG A 53 -15.80 -35.93 -25.98
N GLU A 54 -16.73 -36.32 -25.10
CA GLU A 54 -17.93 -37.09 -25.42
C GLU A 54 -18.89 -37.18 -24.22
N GLU A 55 -20.02 -36.49 -24.39
CA GLU A 55 -21.42 -36.67 -23.95
C GLU A 55 -21.89 -37.23 -22.57
N PRO A 56 -23.10 -36.81 -22.13
CA PRO A 56 -23.57 -36.92 -20.76
C PRO A 56 -24.47 -38.14 -20.52
N LYS A 57 -24.33 -38.80 -19.37
CA LYS A 57 -25.37 -39.70 -18.84
C LYS A 57 -25.64 -39.44 -17.36
N ALA A 58 -26.93 -39.53 -17.07
CA ALA A 58 -27.63 -39.13 -15.87
C ALA A 58 -27.19 -39.86 -14.60
N ALA A 59 -27.49 -39.20 -13.47
CA ALA A 59 -27.21 -39.57 -12.09
C ALA A 59 -27.53 -41.03 -11.71
N PRO A 60 -26.90 -41.49 -10.62
CA PRO A 60 -27.69 -41.70 -9.41
C PRO A 60 -27.10 -41.02 -8.18
N ARG A 61 -28.00 -40.66 -7.26
CA ARG A 61 -27.71 -40.17 -5.91
C ARG A 61 -26.76 -41.14 -5.20
N GLU A 62 -25.55 -40.70 -4.96
CA GLU A 62 -24.68 -41.27 -3.94
C GLU A 62 -24.39 -40.21 -2.87
N GLU A 63 -24.30 -40.72 -1.65
CA GLU A 63 -24.21 -40.03 -0.38
C GLU A 63 -23.21 -38.86 -0.44
N LYS A 64 -23.61 -37.72 0.12
CA LYS A 64 -22.67 -36.66 0.48
C LYS A 64 -21.66 -37.24 1.48
N LYS A 65 -20.58 -37.84 0.98
CA LYS A 65 -19.29 -37.81 1.66
C LYS A 65 -19.05 -36.33 1.92
N GLN A 66 -19.21 -35.92 3.18
CA GLN A 66 -18.46 -34.79 3.69
C GLN A 66 -17.01 -35.06 3.32
N MET A 67 -16.53 -34.43 2.25
CA MET A 67 -15.12 -34.17 2.10
C MET A 67 -14.78 -33.29 3.30
N SER A 68 -14.38 -33.94 4.39
CA SER A 68 -13.51 -33.32 5.36
C SER A 68 -12.31 -32.85 4.55
N VAL A 69 -12.26 -31.55 4.27
CA VAL A 69 -11.03 -30.86 3.90
C VAL A 69 -10.19 -30.81 5.18
N SER A 70 -9.81 -31.99 5.69
CA SER A 70 -8.84 -32.14 6.75
C SER A 70 -7.48 -32.20 6.05
N GLY A 71 -6.68 -31.17 6.24
CA GLY A 71 -5.27 -31.22 5.86
C GLY A 71 -4.80 -30.15 4.88
N VAL A 72 -5.46 -29.00 4.76
CA VAL A 72 -4.67 -27.82 4.42
C VAL A 72 -3.97 -27.41 5.70
N ASN A 73 -2.68 -27.76 5.80
CA ASN A 73 -1.83 -27.41 6.91
C ASN A 73 -1.83 -25.88 7.03
N GLU A 74 -2.57 -25.33 8.00
CA GLU A 74 -2.75 -23.89 8.14
C GLU A 74 -1.40 -23.16 8.21
N ASP A 75 -0.39 -23.82 8.78
CA ASP A 75 0.99 -23.35 8.81
C ASP A 75 1.65 -23.24 7.43
N GLU A 76 1.34 -24.11 6.47
CA GLU A 76 1.82 -24.00 5.08
C GLU A 76 1.12 -22.90 4.31
N LEU A 77 -0.20 -22.73 4.52
CA LEU A 77 -0.96 -21.60 3.98
C LEU A 77 -0.40 -20.27 4.50
N ILE A 78 -0.14 -20.17 5.80
CA ILE A 78 0.45 -18.99 6.44
C ILE A 78 1.86 -18.74 5.91
N LYS A 79 2.68 -19.79 5.74
CA LYS A 79 4.02 -19.66 5.15
C LYS A 79 3.98 -19.15 3.71
N LYS A 80 3.10 -19.71 2.87
CA LYS A 80 2.91 -19.24 1.48
C LYS A 80 2.38 -17.81 1.44
N LEU A 81 1.46 -17.44 2.33
CA LEU A 81 0.96 -16.06 2.44
C LEU A 81 2.08 -15.08 2.82
N ARG A 82 2.88 -15.43 3.83
CA ARG A 82 4.05 -14.64 4.25
C ARG A 82 5.04 -14.46 3.11
N GLN A 83 5.37 -15.55 2.40
CA GLN A 83 6.30 -15.50 1.27
C GLN A 83 5.80 -14.56 0.15
N VAL A 84 4.52 -14.65 -0.23
CA VAL A 84 3.93 -13.76 -1.26
C VAL A 84 3.91 -12.31 -0.79
N ILE A 85 3.68 -12.07 0.50
CA ILE A 85 3.70 -10.74 1.09
C ILE A 85 5.12 -10.18 1.12
N ASP A 86 6.11 -10.98 1.52
CA ASP A 86 7.52 -10.59 1.59
C ASP A 86 8.08 -10.27 0.20
N GLU A 87 7.75 -11.07 -0.81
CA GLU A 87 8.12 -10.78 -2.20
C GLU A 87 7.51 -9.47 -2.70
N LYS A 88 6.25 -9.17 -2.36
CA LYS A 88 5.61 -7.90 -2.72
C LYS A 88 6.20 -6.72 -1.95
N VAL A 89 6.58 -6.89 -0.69
CA VAL A 89 7.30 -5.88 0.10
C VAL A 89 8.64 -5.57 -0.53
N GLN A 90 9.39 -6.60 -0.90
CA GLN A 90 10.70 -6.46 -1.51
C GLN A 90 10.62 -5.68 -2.82
N ARG A 91 9.64 -5.97 -3.68
CA ARG A 91 9.40 -5.20 -4.92
C ARG A 91 9.12 -3.72 -4.66
N VAL A 92 8.35 -3.38 -3.62
CA VAL A 92 8.07 -1.97 -3.26
C VAL A 92 9.32 -1.27 -2.75
N LEU A 93 10.18 -1.97 -2.00
CA LEU A 93 11.46 -1.44 -1.53
C LEU A 93 12.45 -1.26 -2.68
N ASP A 94 12.47 -2.17 -3.65
CA ASP A 94 13.31 -2.05 -4.84
C ASP A 94 12.84 -0.91 -5.74
N GLU A 95 11.52 -0.71 -5.89
CA GLU A 95 10.97 0.48 -6.57
C GLU A 95 11.37 1.77 -5.85
N ALA A 96 11.38 1.77 -4.51
CA ALA A 96 11.83 2.93 -3.72
C ALA A 96 13.30 3.27 -3.97
N ARG A 97 14.17 2.24 -4.08
CA ARG A 97 15.58 2.41 -4.46
C ARG A 97 15.71 2.97 -5.88
N HIS A 98 14.89 2.47 -6.81
CA HIS A 98 14.89 2.98 -8.18
C HIS A 98 14.43 4.45 -8.26
N LYS A 99 13.44 4.86 -7.46
CA LYS A 99 13.05 6.28 -7.36
C LYS A 99 14.15 7.14 -6.76
N LYS A 100 14.94 6.62 -5.81
CA LYS A 100 16.13 7.31 -5.32
C LYS A 100 17.17 7.50 -6.43
N GLU A 101 17.47 6.47 -7.22
CA GLU A 101 18.37 6.60 -8.38
C GLU A 101 17.87 7.66 -9.35
N ARG A 102 16.55 7.70 -9.59
CA ARG A 102 15.92 8.69 -10.46
C ARG A 102 16.09 10.13 -9.96
N LEU A 103 16.03 10.34 -8.64
CA LEU A 103 16.33 11.64 -8.03
C LEU A 103 17.80 12.04 -8.19
N LEU A 104 18.72 11.08 -8.13
CA LEU A 104 20.14 11.36 -8.39
C LEU A 104 20.37 11.71 -9.87
N MET A 105 19.69 11.03 -10.80
CA MET A 105 19.72 11.42 -12.21
C MET A 105 19.18 12.84 -12.43
N LEU A 106 18.14 13.26 -11.71
CA LEU A 106 17.64 14.64 -11.77
C LEU A 106 18.71 15.66 -11.34
N LEU A 107 19.56 15.30 -10.36
CA LEU A 107 20.69 16.12 -9.96
C LEU A 107 21.75 16.21 -11.06
N ASP A 108 22.03 15.12 -11.77
CA ASP A 108 22.97 15.13 -12.90
C ASP A 108 22.45 15.96 -14.08
N VAL A 109 21.15 15.88 -14.38
CA VAL A 109 20.50 16.74 -15.37
C VAL A 109 20.54 18.22 -14.93
N ALA A 110 20.38 18.51 -13.63
CA ALA A 110 20.54 19.86 -13.10
C ALA A 110 21.96 20.40 -13.29
N ARG A 111 23.00 19.56 -13.11
CA ARG A 111 24.39 19.92 -13.41
C ARG A 111 24.57 20.18 -14.91
N GLY A 112 23.98 19.35 -15.76
CA GLY A 112 23.97 19.54 -17.22
C GLY A 112 23.38 20.89 -17.63
N TYR A 113 22.30 21.32 -16.97
CA TYR A 113 21.72 22.64 -17.16
C TYR A 113 22.69 23.77 -16.81
N THR A 114 23.36 23.70 -15.64
CA THR A 114 24.32 24.75 -15.26
C THR A 114 25.54 24.87 -16.16
N LEU A 115 25.96 23.75 -16.75
CA LEU A 115 27.07 23.72 -17.69
C LEU A 115 26.65 24.14 -19.11
N GLY A 116 25.36 24.43 -19.31
CA GLY A 116 24.81 24.84 -20.61
C GLY A 116 24.58 23.71 -21.61
N TYR A 117 24.74 22.45 -21.19
CA TYR A 117 24.50 21.27 -22.04
C TYR A 117 23.03 20.92 -22.19
N ILE A 118 22.19 21.39 -21.25
CA ILE A 118 20.76 21.09 -21.18
C ILE A 118 20.00 22.41 -21.08
N SER A 119 18.91 22.54 -21.83
CA SER A 119 18.04 23.71 -21.78
C SER A 119 17.11 23.70 -20.56
N GLU A 120 16.55 24.87 -20.24
CA GLU A 120 15.56 25.01 -19.16
C GLU A 120 14.33 24.11 -19.37
N ASP A 121 13.87 24.00 -20.62
CA ASP A 121 12.70 23.21 -20.99
C ASP A 121 12.96 21.70 -20.89
N GLU A 122 14.14 21.23 -21.30
CA GLU A 122 14.53 19.83 -21.16
C GLU A 122 14.65 19.40 -19.71
N TYR A 123 15.24 20.25 -18.86
CA TYR A 123 15.28 20.02 -17.42
C TYR A 123 13.86 19.93 -16.84
N ASN A 124 13.00 20.91 -17.15
CA ASN A 124 11.64 20.95 -16.63
C ASN A 124 10.79 19.77 -17.13
N ALA A 125 10.99 19.33 -18.37
CA ALA A 125 10.32 18.13 -18.90
C ALA A 125 10.77 16.86 -18.17
N PHE A 126 12.06 16.73 -17.87
CA PHE A 126 12.58 15.63 -17.07
C PHE A 126 12.03 15.67 -15.64
N LEU A 127 12.05 16.84 -15.00
CA LEU A 127 11.48 17.05 -13.67
C LEU A 127 10.01 16.63 -13.59
N MET A 128 9.19 17.01 -14.56
CA MET A 128 7.77 16.63 -14.59
C MET A 128 7.58 15.10 -14.68
N LYS A 129 8.44 14.39 -15.42
CA LYS A 129 8.43 12.92 -15.45
C LYS A 129 8.77 12.35 -14.07
N VAL A 130 9.83 12.87 -13.42
CA VAL A 130 10.22 12.43 -12.07
C VAL A 130 9.09 12.68 -11.06
N LEU A 131 8.41 13.83 -11.12
CA LEU A 131 7.29 14.13 -10.24
C LEU A 131 6.10 13.17 -10.45
N ALA A 132 5.76 12.85 -11.70
CA ALA A 132 4.72 11.88 -12.02
C ALA A 132 5.07 10.48 -11.48
N GLU A 133 6.31 10.03 -11.69
CA GLU A 133 6.81 8.76 -11.17
C GLU A 133 6.76 8.71 -9.62
N LEU A 134 7.05 9.82 -8.93
CA LEU A 134 6.96 9.91 -7.47
C LEU A 134 5.52 9.87 -6.96
N ASP A 135 4.57 10.47 -7.68
CA ASP A 135 3.16 10.43 -7.32
C ASP A 135 2.55 9.03 -7.51
N GLU A 136 2.97 8.31 -8.56
CA GLU A 136 2.64 6.89 -8.75
C GLU A 136 3.25 6.03 -7.64
N PHE A 137 4.54 6.21 -7.36
CA PHE A 137 5.22 5.51 -6.27
C PHE A 137 4.54 5.76 -4.92
N LYS A 138 4.10 6.98 -4.64
CA LYS A 138 3.36 7.30 -3.42
C LYS A 138 2.07 6.49 -3.28
N LYS A 139 1.32 6.29 -4.38
CA LYS A 139 0.12 5.43 -4.36
C LYS A 139 0.48 3.98 -4.06
N LEU A 140 1.52 3.45 -4.71
CA LEU A 140 2.02 2.10 -4.48
C LEU A 140 2.50 1.89 -3.04
N TRP A 141 3.27 2.84 -2.52
CA TRP A 141 3.78 2.81 -1.15
C TRP A 141 2.64 2.81 -0.14
N LEU A 142 1.67 3.73 -0.28
CA LEU A 142 0.55 3.84 0.68
C LEU A 142 -0.45 2.69 0.58
N ALA A 143 -0.57 2.06 -0.60
CA ALA A 143 -1.36 0.84 -0.75
C ALA A 143 -0.77 -0.31 0.08
N ARG A 144 0.56 -0.36 0.23
CA ARG A 144 1.23 -1.39 1.04
C ARG A 144 1.39 -0.98 2.50
N PHE A 145 1.74 0.27 2.75
CA PHE A 145 2.03 0.85 4.05
C PHE A 145 1.07 2.03 4.31
N PRO A 146 -0.17 1.77 4.72
CA PRO A 146 -1.14 2.83 5.03
C PRO A 146 -0.74 3.52 6.35
N SER A 147 0.18 4.48 6.24
CA SER A 147 0.70 5.29 7.36
C SER A 147 0.55 6.76 7.03
N GLN A 148 -0.08 7.51 7.93
CA GLN A 148 -0.24 8.96 7.77
C GLN A 148 1.13 9.69 7.79
N LYS A 149 2.06 9.21 8.62
CA LYS A 149 3.44 9.71 8.67
C LYS A 149 4.17 9.49 7.35
N ASP A 150 4.00 8.33 6.72
CA ASP A 150 4.64 8.00 5.45
C ASP A 150 4.05 8.85 4.31
N LYS A 151 2.72 9.10 4.35
CA LYS A 151 2.04 10.01 3.42
C LYS A 151 2.58 11.42 3.50
N GLU A 152 2.78 11.95 4.71
CA GLU A 152 3.36 13.29 4.92
C GLU A 152 4.79 13.37 4.40
N LYS A 153 5.63 12.36 4.70
CA LYS A 153 7.01 12.28 4.19
C LYS A 153 7.06 12.24 2.66
N LEU A 154 6.22 11.43 2.02
CA LEU A 154 6.16 11.36 0.55
C LEU A 154 5.68 12.68 -0.07
N ASN A 155 4.72 13.35 0.56
CA ASN A 155 4.31 14.70 0.13
C ASN A 155 5.46 15.71 0.27
N GLN A 156 6.26 15.61 1.33
CA GLN A 156 7.44 16.45 1.51
C GLN A 156 8.49 16.18 0.43
N VAL A 157 8.76 14.91 0.09
CA VAL A 157 9.64 14.52 -1.03
C VAL A 157 9.19 15.18 -2.32
N ILE A 158 7.91 15.01 -2.70
CA ILE A 158 7.35 15.62 -3.90
C ILE A 158 7.46 17.15 -3.86
N ALA A 159 7.20 17.77 -2.71
CA ALA A 159 7.31 19.22 -2.55
C ALA A 159 8.76 19.73 -2.69
N TYR A 160 9.74 19.01 -2.16
CA TYR A 160 11.16 19.35 -2.33
C TYR A 160 11.60 19.26 -3.78
N VAL A 161 11.19 18.21 -4.49
CA VAL A 161 11.48 18.03 -5.91
C VAL A 161 10.76 19.08 -6.74
N ALA A 162 9.49 19.39 -6.45
CA ALA A 162 8.74 20.41 -7.20
C ALA A 162 9.36 21.82 -7.07
N ARG A 163 10.02 22.13 -5.94
CA ARG A 163 10.73 23.40 -5.73
C ARG A 163 11.97 23.57 -6.59
N THR A 164 12.44 22.53 -7.27
CA THR A 164 13.59 22.61 -8.17
C THR A 164 13.21 23.06 -9.58
N LYS A 165 11.91 23.28 -9.87
CA LYS A 165 11.44 23.78 -11.16
C LYS A 165 12.10 25.11 -11.54
N LEU A 166 12.58 25.19 -12.78
CA LEU A 166 13.14 26.41 -13.34
C LEU A 166 12.02 27.31 -13.93
N PRO A 167 12.17 28.65 -13.86
CA PRO A 167 13.26 29.36 -13.22
C PRO A 167 13.07 29.41 -11.70
N ILE A 168 14.15 29.20 -10.92
CA ILE A 168 14.04 29.29 -9.46
C ILE A 168 14.03 30.76 -9.06
N THR A 169 12.91 31.20 -8.49
CA THR A 169 12.75 32.56 -7.94
C THR A 169 12.82 32.57 -6.42
N VAL A 170 13.47 33.59 -5.86
CA VAL A 170 13.46 33.91 -4.42
C VAL A 170 12.81 35.25 -4.18
N LYS A 171 12.05 35.37 -3.09
CA LYS A 171 11.55 36.68 -2.63
C LYS A 171 12.75 37.47 -2.08
N SER A 172 12.88 38.71 -2.53
CA SER A 172 13.85 39.66 -2.00
C SER A 172 13.62 39.91 -0.50
N LYS A 173 14.64 40.42 0.20
CA LYS A 173 14.61 40.74 1.64
C LYS A 173 13.46 41.68 2.02
N ASP A 174 13.01 42.50 1.07
CA ASP A 174 11.90 43.45 1.27
C ASP A 174 10.52 42.87 0.91
N GLY A 175 10.43 41.60 0.53
CA GLY A 175 9.19 40.86 0.26
C GLY A 175 8.40 41.29 -0.99
N LYS A 176 8.78 42.40 -1.63
CA LYS A 176 8.06 43.01 -2.76
C LYS A 176 8.49 42.53 -4.14
N THR A 177 9.71 42.00 -4.30
CA THR A 177 10.26 41.60 -5.60
C THR A 177 10.72 40.15 -5.60
N THR A 178 10.49 39.45 -6.71
CA THR A 178 11.01 38.10 -6.95
C THR A 178 12.26 38.19 -7.83
N ILE A 179 13.38 37.65 -7.36
CA ILE A 179 14.65 37.64 -8.07
C ILE A 179 14.84 36.23 -8.66
N LYS A 180 15.14 36.14 -9.97
CA LYS A 180 15.55 34.89 -10.62
C LYS A 180 16.98 34.57 -10.18
N LEU A 181 17.18 33.38 -9.61
CA LEU A 181 18.51 32.94 -9.22
C LEU A 181 19.37 32.68 -10.46
N PRO A 182 20.68 33.03 -10.41
CA PRO A 182 21.63 32.58 -11.41
C PRO A 182 21.76 31.05 -11.41
N PRO A 183 22.23 30.44 -12.51
CA PRO A 183 22.31 28.97 -12.64
C PRO A 183 23.09 28.28 -11.51
N GLU A 184 24.18 28.88 -11.03
CA GLU A 184 25.01 28.34 -9.95
C GLU A 184 24.26 28.29 -8.60
N GLU A 185 23.61 29.39 -8.22
CA GLU A 185 22.81 29.44 -6.99
C GLU A 185 21.56 28.57 -7.10
N ALA A 186 20.97 28.48 -8.31
CA ALA A 186 19.87 27.58 -8.59
C ALA A 186 20.31 26.12 -8.35
N LEU A 187 21.47 25.70 -8.85
CA LEU A 187 22.00 24.34 -8.63
C LEU A 187 22.23 24.02 -7.16
N ILE A 188 22.78 24.94 -6.37
CA ILE A 188 22.96 24.73 -4.92
C ILE A 188 21.60 24.44 -4.28
N ARG A 189 20.57 25.22 -4.63
CA ARG A 189 19.23 25.06 -4.09
C ARG A 189 18.54 23.78 -4.57
N MET A 190 18.73 23.41 -5.83
CA MET A 190 18.27 22.13 -6.38
C MET A 190 18.92 20.97 -5.65
N THR A 191 20.24 21.01 -5.48
CA THR A 191 21.04 19.98 -4.80
C THR A 191 20.57 19.79 -3.36
N SER A 192 20.39 20.89 -2.61
CA SER A 192 19.88 20.84 -1.24
C SER A 192 18.47 20.22 -1.16
N SER A 193 17.58 20.60 -2.10
CA SER A 193 16.21 20.08 -2.13
C SER A 193 16.17 18.60 -2.51
N ILE A 194 16.92 18.19 -3.53
CA ILE A 194 17.02 16.80 -3.99
C ILE A 194 17.65 15.92 -2.90
N ASN A 195 18.72 16.38 -2.25
CA ASN A 195 19.34 15.63 -1.15
C ASN A 195 18.40 15.47 0.05
N SER A 196 17.59 16.49 0.35
CA SER A 196 16.56 16.39 1.39
C SER A 196 15.50 15.35 1.03
N ALA A 197 15.06 15.33 -0.23
CA ALA A 197 14.13 14.31 -0.75
C ALA A 197 14.73 12.89 -0.68
N VAL A 198 15.99 12.71 -1.08
CA VAL A 198 16.71 11.43 -1.00
C VAL A 198 16.85 10.96 0.45
N SER A 199 17.21 11.85 1.37
CA SER A 199 17.35 11.52 2.79
C SER A 199 16.03 11.02 3.41
N ILE A 200 14.90 11.62 3.05
CA ILE A 200 13.59 11.16 3.50
C ILE A 200 13.28 9.76 2.96
N LEU A 201 13.56 9.51 1.68
CA LEU A 201 13.39 8.17 1.10
C LEU A 201 14.31 7.14 1.77
N ASP A 202 15.56 7.48 2.05
CA ASP A 202 16.49 6.60 2.75
C ASP A 202 16.01 6.26 4.17
N GLU A 203 15.49 7.24 4.90
CA GLU A 203 14.89 7.00 6.24
C GLU A 203 13.68 6.08 6.13
N MET A 204 12.81 6.29 5.13
CA MET A 204 11.64 5.45 4.88
C MET A 204 12.03 4.01 4.54
N ILE A 205 12.99 3.82 3.63
CA ILE A 205 13.51 2.50 3.24
C ILE A 205 14.15 1.83 4.45
N SER A 206 14.99 2.53 5.21
CA SER A 206 15.71 1.97 6.37
C SER A 206 14.75 1.57 7.50
N SER A 207 13.71 2.38 7.74
CA SER A 207 12.69 2.08 8.75
C SER A 207 11.88 0.81 8.46
N ARG A 208 11.88 0.35 7.20
CA ARG A 208 11.16 -0.86 6.75
C ARG A 208 12.10 -2.00 6.35
N GLY A 209 13.36 -1.70 6.02
CA GLY A 209 14.40 -2.65 5.64
C GLY A 209 15.07 -3.35 6.83
N GLY A 210 14.86 -2.86 8.06
CA GLY A 210 15.43 -3.46 9.28
C GLY A 210 14.62 -4.60 9.91
N ASN A 211 13.37 -4.79 9.52
CA ASN A 211 12.52 -5.91 9.92
C ASN A 211 11.25 -5.80 9.07
N PRO A 212 10.77 -6.86 8.40
CA PRO A 212 9.46 -6.84 7.76
C PRO A 212 8.44 -6.67 8.87
N ALA A 213 8.11 -5.41 9.15
CA ALA A 213 7.17 -5.03 10.17
C ALA A 213 5.82 -5.60 9.75
N VAL A 214 5.50 -6.71 10.41
CA VAL A 214 4.19 -7.32 10.57
C VAL A 214 3.15 -6.24 10.38
N THR A 215 2.45 -6.27 9.24
CA THR A 215 1.42 -5.26 9.00
C THR A 215 0.45 -5.23 10.18
N PRO A 216 -0.19 -4.09 10.52
CA PRO A 216 -1.21 -4.08 11.57
C PRO A 216 -2.31 -5.13 11.38
N LEU A 217 -2.54 -5.55 10.13
CA LEU A 217 -3.38 -6.69 9.78
C LEU A 217 -2.72 -8.04 10.12
N GLU A 218 -1.43 -8.26 9.83
CA GLU A 218 -0.71 -9.46 10.27
C GLU A 218 -0.59 -9.56 11.80
N ILE A 219 -0.48 -8.43 12.53
CA ILE A 219 -0.49 -8.42 14.01
C ILE A 219 -1.89 -8.81 14.51
N LYS A 220 -2.94 -8.28 13.89
CA LYS A 220 -4.32 -8.65 14.25
C LYS A 220 -4.62 -10.10 13.87
N LEU A 221 -4.18 -10.55 12.71
CA LEU A 221 -4.34 -11.92 12.22
C LEU A 221 -3.54 -12.90 13.09
N SER A 222 -2.30 -12.56 13.48
CA SER A 222 -1.51 -13.40 14.38
C SER A 222 -2.12 -13.45 15.77
N GLN A 223 -2.63 -12.33 16.29
CA GLN A 223 -3.34 -12.29 17.57
C GLN A 223 -4.66 -13.08 17.53
N GLU A 224 -5.40 -13.04 16.42
CA GLU A 224 -6.62 -13.82 16.25
C GLU A 224 -6.33 -15.31 16.06
N CYS A 225 -5.27 -15.68 15.32
CA CYS A 225 -4.80 -17.05 15.21
C CYS A 225 -4.27 -17.59 16.55
N GLU A 226 -3.55 -16.80 17.35
CA GLU A 226 -3.13 -17.18 18.71
C GLU A 226 -4.33 -17.37 19.64
N LYS A 227 -5.35 -16.49 19.55
CA LYS A 227 -6.60 -16.66 20.29
C LYS A 227 -7.38 -17.91 19.85
N LEU A 228 -7.37 -18.24 18.57
CA LEU A 228 -7.98 -19.48 18.05
C LEU A 228 -7.22 -20.69 18.56
N ARG A 229 -5.88 -20.67 18.49
CA ARG A 229 -5.01 -21.75 18.97
C ARG A 229 -5.19 -22.01 20.46
N ALA A 230 -5.26 -20.96 21.27
CA ALA A 230 -5.53 -21.10 22.71
C ALA A 230 -6.93 -21.66 23.01
N LYS A 231 -7.93 -21.38 22.16
CA LYS A 231 -9.28 -21.96 22.30
C LYS A 231 -9.30 -23.43 21.88
N VAL A 232 -8.60 -23.79 20.81
CA VAL A 232 -8.46 -25.18 20.37
C VAL A 232 -7.73 -26.00 21.43
N GLU A 233 -6.61 -25.52 21.96
CA GLU A 233 -5.86 -26.22 23.00
C GLU A 233 -6.68 -26.39 24.29
N LYS A 234 -7.53 -25.41 24.63
CA LYS A 234 -8.46 -25.52 25.75
C LYS A 234 -9.56 -26.55 25.50
N LEU A 235 -10.08 -26.60 24.27
CA LEU A 235 -11.08 -27.59 23.87
C LEU A 235 -10.47 -29.00 23.81
N GLU A 236 -9.22 -29.15 23.35
CA GLU A 236 -8.48 -30.41 23.35
C GLU A 236 -8.28 -30.92 24.78
N ARG A 237 -7.83 -30.07 25.72
CA ARG A 237 -7.72 -30.46 27.14
C ARG A 237 -9.06 -30.86 27.75
N GLN A 238 -10.13 -30.15 27.43
CA GLN A 238 -11.48 -30.51 27.89
C GLN A 238 -11.96 -31.83 27.29
N LEU A 239 -11.53 -32.15 26.07
CA LEU A 239 -11.88 -33.39 25.38
C LEU A 239 -11.08 -34.57 25.95
N GLU A 240 -9.80 -34.37 26.26
CA GLU A 240 -8.96 -35.33 26.99
C GLU A 240 -9.51 -35.62 28.40
N GLU A 241 -9.95 -34.59 29.14
CA GLU A 241 -10.58 -34.75 30.45
C GLU A 241 -11.91 -35.51 30.36
N CYS A 242 -12.73 -35.26 29.33
CA CYS A 242 -13.98 -36.00 29.11
C CYS A 242 -13.74 -37.46 28.69
N GLN A 243 -12.69 -37.71 27.89
CA GLN A 243 -12.29 -39.07 27.50
C GLN A 243 -11.68 -39.85 28.66
N ALA A 244 -10.99 -39.18 29.60
CA ALA A 244 -10.44 -39.82 30.80
C ALA A 244 -11.50 -40.18 31.86
N LEU A 245 -12.72 -39.64 31.74
CA LEU A 245 -13.86 -39.90 32.64
C LEU A 245 -14.84 -40.94 32.10
N THR A 246 -14.60 -41.50 30.90
CA THR A 246 -15.41 -42.57 30.28
C THR A 246 -14.63 -43.88 30.26
#